data_AF-T1WBV7-F1
#
_entry.id   AF-T1WBV7-F1
#
_cell.length_a   1.000
_cell.length_b   1.000
_cell.length_c   1.000
_cell.angle_alpha   90.00
_cell.angle_beta   90.00
_cell.angle_gamma   90.00
#
_symmetry.space_group_name_H-M   'P 1'
#
loop_
_entity.id
_entity.type
_entity.pdbx_description
1 polymer ?
#
loop_
_entity_poly.entity_id
_entity_poly.type
_entity_poly.pdbx_seq_one_letter_code
_entity_poly.pdbx_strand_id
1 'polypeptide(L)' 'GVIGFMVCSTEGPAVDFKNPVNPIDKMEDEKRPLKFYNAEIHSAAFCLPSFAKRVIEAKANST' A
#
# COMPACT_ATOMS: atom_id res chain seq x y z
N GLY A 1 -14.31 10.80 -4.95
CA GLY A 1 -14.66 9.40 -4.62
C GLY A 1 -13.41 8.68 -4.16
N VAL A 2 -13.54 7.58 -3.42
CA VAL A 2 -12.41 6.75 -2.96
C VAL A 2 -12.53 5.35 -3.57
N ILE A 3 -11.40 4.72 -3.90
CA ILE A 3 -11.32 3.35 -4.39
C ILE A 3 -10.23 2.62 -3.62
N GLY A 4 -10.47 1.35 -3.27
CA GLY A 4 -9.50 0.48 -2.61
C GLY A 4 -8.96 -0.57 -3.57
N PHE A 5 -7.76 -1.09 -3.26
CA PHE A 5 -7.12 -2.17 -4.01
C PHE A 5 -6.87 -3.36 -3.08
N MET A 6 -6.99 -4.57 -3.61
CA MET A 6 -6.55 -5.79 -2.95
C MET A 6 -5.15 -6.15 -3.45
N VAL A 7 -4.20 -6.28 -2.54
CA VAL A 7 -2.81 -6.63 -2.85
C VAL A 7 -2.46 -7.90 -2.08
N CYS A 8 -1.99 -8.92 -2.80
CA CYS A 8 -1.63 -10.23 -2.26
C CYS A 8 -0.30 -10.69 -2.84
N SER A 9 0.45 -11.51 -2.09
CA SER A 9 1.59 -12.28 -2.59
C SER A 9 1.23 -13.76 -2.59
N THR A 10 1.93 -14.54 -3.43
CA THR A 10 1.89 -16.01 -3.39
C THR A 10 2.80 -16.53 -2.26
N GLU A 11 2.86 -17.86 -2.12
CA GLU A 11 3.85 -18.52 -1.27
C GLU A 11 5.28 -18.04 -1.61
N GLY A 12 6.09 -17.82 -0.57
CA GLY A 12 7.43 -17.28 -0.69
C GLY A 12 7.86 -16.50 0.55
N PRO A 13 8.91 -15.66 0.44
CA PRO A 13 9.33 -14.77 1.52
C PRO A 13 8.20 -13.85 1.98
N ALA A 14 8.20 -13.49 3.26
CA ALA A 14 7.22 -12.54 3.79
C ALA A 14 7.35 -11.19 3.06
N VAL A 15 6.22 -10.68 2.56
CA VAL A 15 6.16 -9.40 1.84
C VAL A 15 5.53 -8.35 2.74
N ASP A 16 6.29 -7.28 3.01
CA ASP A 16 5.75 -6.09 3.65
C ASP A 16 5.20 -5.13 2.59
N PHE A 17 3.90 -5.17 2.37
CA PHE A 17 3.24 -4.26 1.42
C PHE A 17 3.19 -2.81 1.91
N LYS A 18 3.37 -2.53 3.20
CA LYS A 18 3.24 -1.16 3.75
C LYS A 18 4.48 -0.32 3.45
N ASN A 19 5.66 -0.94 3.41
CA ASN A 19 6.92 -0.26 3.18
C ASN A 19 7.48 -0.63 1.80
N PRO A 20 7.57 0.31 0.83
CA PRO A 20 8.05 0.00 -0.51
C PRO A 20 9.55 -0.30 -0.49
N VAL A 21 9.94 -1.52 -0.86
CA VAL A 21 11.35 -1.96 -0.89
C VAL A 21 12.19 -1.19 -1.92
N ASN A 22 11.58 -0.80 -3.04
CA ASN A 22 12.23 -0.01 -4.08
C ASN A 22 11.41 1.27 -4.40
N PRO A 23 11.63 2.38 -3.68
CA PRO A 23 10.93 3.64 -3.92
C PRO A 23 11.28 4.25 -5.27
N ILE A 24 10.32 4.29 -6.19
CA ILE A 24 10.51 4.79 -7.56
C ILE A 24 10.56 6.32 -7.66
N ASP A 25 10.08 7.02 -6.63
CA ASP A 25 10.11 8.48 -6.52
C ASP A 25 11.51 9.06 -6.32
N LYS A 26 12.47 8.22 -5.92
CA LYS A 26 13.90 8.60 -5.82
C LYS A 26 14.63 8.47 -7.16
N MET A 27 14.01 7.81 -8.15
CA MET A 27 14.55 7.73 -9.50
C MET A 27 13.94 8.90 -10.28
N GLU A 28 14.71 9.99 -10.41
CA GLU A 28 14.33 11.15 -11.24
C GLU A 28 14.39 10.77 -12.73
N ASP A 29 13.39 10.03 -13.20
CA ASP A 29 13.18 9.84 -14.63
C ASP A 29 12.41 11.07 -15.15
N GLU A 30 13.15 12.10 -15.57
CA GLU A 30 12.61 13.37 -16.09
C GLU A 30 11.60 13.17 -17.22
N LYS A 31 11.65 12.03 -17.92
CA LYS A 31 10.74 11.70 -19.03
C LYS A 31 9.35 11.27 -18.55
N ARG A 32 9.21 10.83 -17.31
CA ARG A 32 7.93 10.35 -16.73
C ARG A 32 7.80 10.77 -15.27
N PRO A 33 7.56 12.06 -15.01
CA PRO A 33 7.37 12.54 -13.65
C PRO A 33 6.14 11.89 -13.01
N LEU A 34 6.31 11.36 -11.80
CA LEU A 34 5.23 10.82 -10.99
C LEU A 34 4.30 11.97 -10.57
N LYS A 35 3.00 11.82 -10.82
CA LYS A 35 2.00 12.84 -10.46
C LYS A 35 1.34 12.62 -9.10
N PHE A 36 1.25 11.37 -8.66
CA PHE A 36 0.44 10.99 -7.49
C PHE A 36 1.10 9.96 -6.57
N TYR A 37 2.09 9.20 -7.04
CA TYR A 37 2.72 8.15 -6.27
C TYR A 37 4.10 8.59 -5.77
N ASN A 38 4.37 8.34 -4.49
CA ASN A 38 5.68 8.41 -3.87
C ASN A 38 5.68 7.47 -2.64
N ALA A 39 6.82 7.31 -1.97
CA ALA A 39 6.94 6.38 -0.84
C ALA A 39 5.99 6.72 0.34
N GLU A 40 5.74 8.01 0.57
CA GLU A 40 4.86 8.49 1.64
C GLU A 40 3.38 8.19 1.35
N ILE A 41 2.92 8.50 0.13
CA ILE A 41 1.57 8.19 -0.35
C ILE A 41 1.33 6.68 -0.32
N HIS A 42 2.31 5.87 -0.73
CA HIS A 42 2.21 4.41 -0.67
C HIS A 42 1.93 3.93 0.75
N SER A 43 2.73 4.38 1.71
CA SER A 43 2.59 3.99 3.12
C SER A 43 1.25 4.46 3.69
N ALA A 44 0.86 5.70 3.38
CA ALA A 44 -0.40 6.30 3.82
C ALA A 44 -1.64 5.61 3.21
N ALA A 45 -1.54 4.99 2.04
CA ALA A 45 -2.67 4.28 1.42
C ALA A 45 -3.16 3.09 2.25
N PHE A 46 -2.32 2.54 3.14
CA PHE A 46 -2.68 1.49 4.09
C PHE A 46 -3.29 2.03 5.40
N CYS A 47 -3.31 3.35 5.61
CA CYS A 47 -3.97 3.99 6.75
C CYS A 47 -5.47 4.11 6.50
N LEU A 48 -6.22 3.09 6.91
CA LEU A 48 -7.66 3.04 6.71
C LEU A 48 -8.43 3.84 7.77
N PRO A 49 -9.58 4.44 7.41
CA PRO A 49 -10.52 4.99 8.39
C PRO A 49 -10.95 3.94 9.43
N SER A 50 -11.18 4.38 10.67
CA SER A 50 -11.44 3.49 11.82
C SER A 50 -12.55 2.47 11.58
N PHE A 51 -13.62 2.83 10.87
CA PHE A 51 -14.72 1.91 10.60
C PHE A 51 -14.29 0.77 9.65
N ALA A 52 -13.51 1.07 8.60
CA ALA A 52 -13.03 0.07 7.65
C ALA A 52 -11.95 -0.82 8.27
N LYS A 53 -11.02 -0.19 9.02
CA LYS A 53 -9.96 -0.89 9.76
C LYS A 53 -10.53 -1.98 10.66
N ARG A 54 -11.54 -1.66 11.47
CA ARG A 54 -12.19 -2.62 12.39
C ARG A 54 -12.73 -3.85 11.68
N VAL A 55 -13.39 -3.68 10.54
CA VAL A 55 -14.00 -4.79 9.79
C VAL A 55 -12.92 -5.70 9.18
N ILE A 56 -11.86 -5.11 8.63
CA ILE A 56 -10.76 -5.87 7.99
C ILE A 56 -9.93 -6.62 9.05
N GLU A 57 -9.58 -5.97 10.16
CA GLU A 57 -8.82 -6.59 11.24
C GLU A 57 -9.63 -7.67 11.98
N ALA A 58 -10.91 -7.45 12.25
CA ALA A 58 -11.77 -8.47 12.84
C ALA A 58 -11.82 -9.73 11.97
N LYS A 59 -11.89 -9.56 10.64
CA LYS A 59 -11.88 -10.68 9.70
C LYS A 59 -10.52 -11.39 9.67
N ALA A 60 -9.42 -10.65 9.69
CA ALA A 60 -8.07 -11.23 9.72
C ALA A 60 -7.84 -12.06 11.00
N ASN A 61 -8.29 -11.57 12.15
CA ASN A 61 -8.12 -12.23 13.46
C ASN A 61 -9.10 -13.39 13.71
N SER A 62 -10.10 -13.59 12.84
CA SER A 62 -11.08 -14.68 12.96
C SER A 62 -10.70 -15.93 12.16
N THR A 63 -9.56 -15.88 11.47
CA THR A 63 -8.94 -16.97 10.69
C THR A 63 -7.67 -17.42 11.38
#